data_AF-A0A3D3UUM4-F1
#
_entry.id   AF-A0A3D3UUM4-F1
#
_cell.length_a   1.000
_cell.length_b   1.000
_cell.length_c   1.000
_cell.angle_alpha   90.00
_cell.angle_beta   90.00
_cell.angle_gamma   90.00
#
_symmetry.space_group_name_H-M   'P 1'
#
loop_
_entity.id
_entity.type
_entity.pdbx_description
1 polymer ?
#
loop_
_entity_poly.entity_id
_entity_poly.type
_entity_poly.pdbx_seq_one_letter_code
_entity_poly.pdbx_strand_id
1 'polypeptide(L)'
;MNHIQRILATIAVMLMVVISGCSNDRQAGGNHDSDSSTATRGEHDRDGGEHSREGYGEHDREGGEHGEEGEESGTQLALNEKYDSVRNGARLILTYDAQSNSFNGTVENTTGETLQRVRVEVHLSNGIELGPTTPADLGPGEKRDVKLTTTSKNFDGWSAHPEVGISEHGSDEERGEHD
;
A
#
# COMPACT_ATOMS: atom_id res chain seq x y z
N MET A 1 -35.92 -23.03 31.25
CA MET A 1 -36.23 -21.75 31.92
C MET A 1 -35.82 -20.64 30.97
N ASN A 2 -36.72 -19.72 30.65
CA ASN A 2 -36.56 -18.79 29.53
C ASN A 2 -36.11 -17.41 30.03
N HIS A 3 -34.85 -17.04 29.78
CA HIS A 3 -34.30 -15.69 29.96
C HIS A 3 -33.17 -15.48 28.94
N ILE A 4 -33.04 -14.39 28.18
CA ILE A 4 -33.98 -13.27 27.89
C ILE A 4 -33.97 -12.99 26.38
N GLN A 5 -35.06 -12.44 25.86
CA GLN A 5 -35.27 -12.01 24.47
C GLN A 5 -34.55 -10.69 24.11
N ARG A 6 -34.15 -10.58 22.84
CA ARG A 6 -34.25 -9.38 21.97
C ARG A 6 -33.69 -8.04 22.51
N ILE A 7 -32.54 -7.62 21.95
CA ILE A 7 -32.20 -6.20 21.81
C ILE A 7 -32.13 -5.86 20.32
N LEU A 8 -33.29 -5.49 19.77
CA LEU A 8 -33.39 -4.72 18.53
C LEU A 8 -33.60 -3.26 18.94
N ALA A 9 -32.64 -2.39 18.63
CA ALA A 9 -32.76 -0.95 18.82
C ALA A 9 -32.57 -0.24 17.47
N THR A 10 -33.65 -0.12 16.72
CA THR A 10 -33.73 0.70 15.52
C THR A 10 -33.63 2.18 15.89
N ILE A 11 -32.63 2.90 15.38
CA ILE A 11 -32.64 4.36 15.35
C ILE A 11 -32.61 4.80 13.89
N ALA A 12 -33.75 5.26 13.40
CA ALA A 12 -33.90 5.92 12.12
C ALA A 12 -34.33 7.36 12.37
N VAL A 13 -33.51 8.34 11.99
CA VAL A 13 -33.88 9.77 11.95
C VAL A 13 -33.38 10.38 10.64
N MET A 14 -34.22 11.23 10.05
CA MET A 14 -34.13 11.75 8.70
C MET A 14 -33.14 12.93 8.50
N LEU A 15 -32.40 12.86 7.39
CA LEU A 15 -32.43 13.79 6.26
C LEU A 15 -32.38 15.32 6.53
N MET A 16 -31.33 15.96 6.03
CA MET A 16 -31.43 17.27 5.36
C MET A 16 -30.63 17.25 4.05
N VAL A 17 -31.28 17.68 2.97
CA VAL A 17 -30.68 17.93 1.66
C VAL A 17 -30.61 19.45 1.47
N VAL A 18 -29.44 19.99 1.13
CA VAL A 18 -29.32 21.30 0.47
C VAL A 18 -28.29 21.20 -0.65
N ILE A 19 -28.60 21.85 -1.77
CA ILE A 19 -27.94 21.72 -3.07
C ILE A 19 -27.11 22.99 -3.32
N SER A 20 -25.90 22.87 -3.88
CA SER A 20 -25.26 23.78 -4.87
C SER A 20 -23.73 23.62 -4.84
N GLY A 21 -23.01 23.65 -5.97
CA GLY A 21 -23.49 23.85 -7.34
C GLY A 21 -22.43 23.52 -8.39
N CYS A 22 -22.84 23.57 -9.65
CA CYS A 22 -21.97 23.38 -10.81
C CYS A 22 -21.36 24.71 -11.25
N SER A 23 -20.08 24.69 -11.65
CA SER A 23 -19.52 25.63 -12.64
C SER A 23 -18.46 24.90 -13.47
N ASN A 24 -18.89 24.32 -14.59
CA ASN A 24 -17.98 23.98 -15.68
C ASN A 24 -17.85 25.22 -16.57
N ASP A 25 -16.76 25.96 -16.44
CA ASP A 25 -16.37 26.93 -17.47
C ASP A 25 -15.28 26.33 -18.36
N ARG A 26 -15.62 26.15 -19.64
CA ARG A 26 -14.69 25.76 -20.69
C ARG A 26 -14.15 27.05 -21.30
N GLN A 27 -12.90 27.39 -21.05
CA GLN A 27 -12.22 28.40 -21.86
C GLN A 27 -11.31 27.73 -22.89
N ALA A 28 -11.74 27.78 -24.15
CA ALA A 28 -10.91 27.52 -25.31
C ALA A 28 -10.49 28.86 -25.95
N GLY A 29 -9.28 28.90 -26.52
CA GLY A 29 -8.85 29.95 -27.46
C GLY A 29 -7.78 30.89 -26.91
N GLY A 30 -6.62 30.93 -27.59
CA GLY A 30 -5.52 31.83 -27.29
C GLY A 30 -4.21 31.41 -27.98
N ASN A 31 -4.13 31.60 -29.29
CA ASN A 31 -2.91 31.40 -30.08
C ASN A 31 -2.00 32.63 -30.03
N HIS A 32 -0.71 32.43 -30.35
CA HIS A 32 0.32 33.46 -30.63
C HIS A 32 0.85 34.21 -29.37
N ASP A 33 2.10 34.69 -29.33
CA ASP A 33 3.06 34.95 -30.43
C ASP A 33 4.43 34.30 -30.27
N SER A 34 5.16 34.22 -31.39
CA SER A 34 6.56 33.79 -31.47
C SER A 34 7.47 35.00 -31.64
N ASP A 35 8.43 35.20 -30.74
CA ASP A 35 9.53 36.16 -30.87
C ASP A 35 10.62 35.79 -29.85
N SER A 36 11.92 35.90 -30.09
CA SER A 36 12.68 35.95 -31.35
C SER A 36 14.10 35.40 -31.07
N SER A 37 14.81 34.99 -32.12
CA SER A 37 16.18 34.48 -31.98
C SER A 37 17.22 35.60 -31.90
N THR A 38 17.92 35.73 -30.77
CA THR A 38 19.22 36.40 -30.73
C THR A 38 20.27 35.50 -30.08
N ALA A 39 21.07 34.87 -30.93
CA ALA A 39 22.28 34.19 -30.52
C ALA A 39 23.40 35.21 -30.24
N THR A 40 24.19 34.97 -29.19
CA THR A 40 25.53 35.54 -29.05
C THR A 40 26.51 34.44 -28.70
N ARG A 41 27.61 34.35 -29.45
CA ARG A 41 28.74 33.45 -29.19
C ARG A 41 29.74 34.10 -28.25
N GLY A 42 30.46 33.27 -27.48
CA GLY A 42 31.75 33.58 -26.88
C GLY A 42 31.78 33.39 -25.36
N GLU A 43 32.89 33.00 -24.74
CA GLU A 43 34.19 32.54 -25.26
C GLU A 43 34.79 31.59 -24.19
N HIS A 44 35.55 30.58 -24.61
CA HIS A 44 36.35 29.78 -23.69
C HIS A 44 37.71 30.47 -23.54
N ASP A 45 38.06 30.92 -22.33
CA ASP A 45 39.46 31.06 -21.97
C ASP A 45 39.70 30.72 -20.50
N ARG A 46 40.88 30.17 -20.25
CA ARG A 46 41.33 29.69 -18.93
C ARG A 46 42.25 30.74 -18.33
N ASP A 47 42.13 31.00 -17.03
CA ASP A 47 43.27 31.46 -16.24
C ASP A 47 43.31 30.77 -14.88
N GLY A 48 44.52 30.54 -14.37
CA GLY A 48 44.78 29.72 -13.19
C GLY A 48 44.85 30.53 -11.90
N GLY A 49 44.51 29.89 -10.77
CA GLY A 49 44.56 30.53 -9.46
C GLY A 49 44.47 29.53 -8.31
N GLU A 50 45.56 28.78 -8.07
CA GLU A 50 45.70 27.97 -6.86
C GLU A 50 45.81 28.87 -5.63
N HIS A 51 44.75 28.94 -4.82
CA HIS A 51 44.84 29.45 -3.47
C HIS A 51 44.05 28.57 -2.50
N SER A 52 44.78 27.71 -1.78
CA SER A 52 44.24 26.96 -0.65
C SER A 52 43.62 27.91 0.36
N ARG A 53 42.31 27.76 0.58
CA ARG A 53 41.66 28.24 1.79
C ARG A 53 40.65 27.19 2.22
N GLU A 54 40.83 26.69 3.43
CA GLU A 54 39.89 25.79 4.08
C GLU A 54 38.53 26.52 4.19
N GLY A 55 37.59 26.11 3.36
CA GLY A 55 36.22 26.53 3.36
C GLY A 55 35.36 25.29 3.51
N TYR A 56 34.54 25.26 4.56
CA TYR A 56 33.66 24.14 4.87
C TYR A 56 32.72 23.90 3.67
N GLY A 57 32.96 22.79 2.97
CA GLY A 57 32.15 22.39 1.82
C GLY A 57 30.77 21.96 2.30
N GLU A 58 29.79 22.84 2.11
CA GLU A 58 28.37 22.52 2.20
C GLU A 58 28.03 21.57 1.05
N HIS A 59 28.21 20.27 1.30
CA HIS A 59 27.80 19.20 0.39
C HIS A 59 26.28 19.00 0.52
N ASP A 60 25.54 19.87 -0.15
CA ASP A 60 24.33 19.44 -0.85
C ASP A 60 24.69 18.28 -1.81
N ARG A 61 23.73 17.35 -1.99
CA ARG A 61 23.84 16.04 -2.68
C ARG A 61 24.50 14.95 -1.82
N GLU A 62 23.90 13.77 -1.62
CA GLU A 62 22.58 13.26 -1.99
C GLU A 62 21.85 12.78 -0.73
N GLY A 63 20.65 13.31 -0.47
CA GLY A 63 19.68 12.59 0.35
C GLY A 63 19.24 11.39 -0.47
N GLY A 64 19.87 10.24 -0.25
CA GLY A 64 19.63 9.04 -1.03
C GLY A 64 18.13 8.72 -1.08
N GLU A 65 17.58 8.77 -2.29
CA GLU A 65 16.33 8.11 -2.60
C GLU A 65 16.55 6.63 -2.33
N HIS A 66 16.16 6.17 -1.13
CA HIS A 66 16.11 4.75 -0.80
C HIS A 66 14.95 4.13 -1.59
N GLY A 67 15.22 3.94 -2.88
CA GLY A 67 14.40 3.20 -3.81
C GLY A 67 14.45 1.73 -3.44
N GLU A 68 13.51 1.31 -2.59
CA GLU A 68 13.11 -0.07 -2.41
C GLU A 68 11.60 -0.16 -2.69
N GLU A 69 11.20 0.36 -3.86
CA GLU A 69 9.90 0.11 -4.49
C GLU A 69 9.81 -1.33 -5.05
N GLY A 70 10.20 -2.28 -4.22
CA GLY A 70 9.86 -3.69 -4.35
C GLY A 70 8.41 -3.92 -3.95
N GLU A 71 7.81 -4.96 -4.51
CA GLU A 71 6.38 -5.28 -4.38
C GLU A 71 5.91 -5.64 -2.95
N GLU A 72 6.84 -5.66 -1.98
CA GLU A 72 6.70 -6.00 -0.56
C GLU A 72 6.42 -4.80 0.36
N SER A 73 6.57 -3.55 -0.06
CA SER A 73 6.24 -2.39 0.80
C SER A 73 4.78 -1.94 0.68
N GLY A 74 3.90 -2.52 1.50
CA GLY A 74 2.51 -2.09 1.64
C GLY A 74 2.39 -0.81 2.47
N THR A 75 1.33 -0.01 2.22
CA THR A 75 1.06 1.20 3.02
C THR A 75 0.98 0.85 4.51
N GLN A 76 1.86 1.44 5.32
CA GLN A 76 1.82 1.27 6.77
C GLN A 76 0.64 2.06 7.36
N LEU A 77 -0.26 1.33 8.01
CA LEU A 77 -1.45 1.81 8.68
C LEU A 77 -1.20 2.01 10.18
N ALA A 78 -2.02 2.84 10.82
CA ALA A 78 -2.04 2.93 12.29
C ALA A 78 -2.70 1.69 12.93
N LEU A 79 -2.36 1.41 14.20
CA LEU A 79 -2.83 0.22 14.94
C LEU A 79 -4.36 -0.01 14.91
N ASN A 80 -5.16 1.05 14.89
CA ASN A 80 -6.63 1.01 14.93
C ASN A 80 -7.31 1.30 13.57
N GLU A 81 -6.53 1.39 12.50
CA GLU A 81 -7.02 1.65 11.15
C GLU A 81 -7.58 0.38 10.49
N LYS A 82 -8.34 0.52 9.41
CA LYS A 82 -8.90 -0.60 8.64
C LYS A 82 -8.25 -0.64 7.27
N TYR A 83 -7.57 -1.74 6.96
CA TYR A 83 -7.14 -2.06 5.60
C TYR A 83 -8.37 -2.43 4.75
N ASP A 84 -8.50 -1.88 3.54
CA ASP A 84 -9.56 -2.18 2.58
C ASP A 84 -9.07 -1.87 1.16
N SER A 85 -8.32 -2.82 0.56
CA SER A 85 -7.65 -2.63 -0.73
C SER A 85 -7.84 -3.85 -1.64
N VAL A 86 -7.76 -3.63 -2.95
CA VAL A 86 -7.79 -4.69 -3.97
C VAL A 86 -6.41 -4.79 -4.63
N ARG A 87 -5.79 -5.97 -4.63
CA ARG A 87 -4.54 -6.27 -5.35
C ARG A 87 -4.71 -7.59 -6.09
N ASN A 88 -4.31 -7.63 -7.36
CA ASN A 88 -4.38 -8.83 -8.21
C ASN A 88 -5.77 -9.54 -8.21
N GLY A 89 -6.84 -8.75 -8.11
CA GLY A 89 -8.22 -9.24 -8.04
C GLY A 89 -8.70 -9.70 -6.66
N ALA A 90 -7.81 -9.84 -5.68
CA ALA A 90 -8.15 -10.14 -4.29
C ALA A 90 -8.39 -8.84 -3.52
N ARG A 91 -9.61 -8.63 -3.01
CA ARG A 91 -9.92 -7.58 -2.04
C ARG A 91 -9.67 -8.11 -0.63
N LEU A 92 -8.74 -7.50 0.08
CA LEU A 92 -8.53 -7.75 1.51
C LEU A 92 -9.16 -6.63 2.32
N ILE A 93 -10.00 -7.01 3.29
CA ILE A 93 -10.47 -6.13 4.35
C ILE A 93 -9.94 -6.69 5.67
N LEU A 94 -9.20 -5.90 6.46
CA LEU A 94 -8.54 -6.38 7.68
C LEU A 94 -8.52 -5.30 8.76
N THR A 95 -8.58 -5.71 10.03
CA THR A 95 -8.44 -4.83 11.20
C THR A 95 -7.77 -5.57 12.34
N TYR A 96 -6.95 -4.88 13.12
CA TYR A 96 -6.37 -5.44 14.34
C TYR A 96 -7.38 -5.39 15.50
N ASP A 97 -7.56 -6.52 16.18
CA ASP A 97 -8.28 -6.62 17.45
C ASP A 97 -7.31 -6.81 18.62
N ALA A 98 -7.21 -5.79 19.47
CA ALA A 98 -6.41 -5.80 20.68
C ALA A 98 -6.93 -6.75 21.76
N GLN A 99 -8.21 -7.17 21.75
CA GLN A 99 -8.74 -8.10 22.76
C GLN A 99 -8.22 -9.52 22.55
N SER A 100 -8.21 -9.99 21.30
CA SER A 100 -7.69 -11.32 20.92
C SER A 100 -6.25 -11.30 20.40
N ASN A 101 -5.60 -10.13 20.35
CA ASN A 101 -4.25 -9.92 19.82
C ASN A 101 -4.09 -10.48 18.40
N SER A 102 -5.07 -10.22 17.52
CA SER A 102 -5.10 -10.80 16.18
C SER A 102 -5.68 -9.86 15.13
N PHE A 103 -5.19 -9.98 13.91
CA PHE A 103 -5.76 -9.36 12.72
C PHE A 103 -6.92 -10.23 12.23
N ASN A 104 -8.10 -9.65 12.07
CA ASN A 104 -9.31 -10.35 11.66
C ASN A 104 -9.95 -9.61 10.47
N GLY A 105 -10.53 -10.36 9.55
CA GLY A 105 -11.19 -9.79 8.37
C GLY A 105 -11.51 -10.83 7.31
N THR A 106 -11.59 -10.40 6.06
CA THR A 106 -11.97 -11.25 4.92
C THR A 106 -11.15 -10.92 3.69
N VAL A 107 -10.77 -11.95 2.93
CA VAL A 107 -10.32 -11.82 1.55
C VAL A 107 -11.43 -12.27 0.59
N GLU A 108 -11.66 -11.52 -0.48
CA GLU A 108 -12.72 -11.72 -1.48
C GLU A 108 -12.12 -11.70 -2.90
N ASN A 109 -12.52 -12.64 -3.74
CA ASN A 109 -12.23 -12.56 -5.17
C ASN A 109 -13.23 -11.61 -5.86
N THR A 110 -12.73 -10.47 -6.36
CA THR A 110 -13.56 -9.47 -7.05
C THR A 110 -13.58 -9.63 -8.59
N THR A 111 -13.04 -10.73 -9.12
CA THR A 111 -12.92 -10.99 -10.56
C THR A 111 -13.99 -11.98 -11.06
N GLY A 112 -14.03 -12.20 -12.38
CA GLY A 112 -14.86 -13.22 -13.02
C GLY A 112 -14.19 -14.60 -13.17
N GLU A 113 -12.95 -14.77 -12.69
CA GLU A 113 -12.14 -15.99 -12.82
C GLU A 113 -11.73 -16.52 -11.43
N THR A 114 -11.28 -17.77 -11.33
CA THR A 114 -10.77 -18.31 -10.06
C THR A 114 -9.36 -17.76 -9.78
N LEU A 115 -9.19 -17.07 -8.66
CA LEU A 115 -7.86 -16.66 -8.18
C LEU A 115 -7.19 -17.86 -7.51
N GLN A 116 -6.01 -18.25 -7.98
CA GLN A 116 -5.28 -19.40 -7.45
C GLN A 116 -4.41 -19.02 -6.26
N ARG A 117 -4.30 -19.94 -5.29
CA ARG A 117 -3.36 -19.91 -4.16
C ARG A 117 -3.37 -18.57 -3.39
N VAL A 118 -4.53 -17.95 -3.20
CA VAL A 118 -4.65 -16.68 -2.47
C VAL A 118 -4.13 -16.84 -1.04
N ARG A 119 -3.24 -15.92 -0.63
CA ARG A 119 -2.63 -15.85 0.70
C ARG A 119 -2.74 -14.42 1.24
N VAL A 120 -2.67 -14.29 2.56
CA VAL A 120 -2.58 -13.00 3.24
C VAL A 120 -1.42 -13.02 4.22
N GLU A 121 -0.65 -11.95 4.23
CA GLU A 121 0.41 -11.66 5.18
C GLU A 121 0.20 -10.28 5.81
N VAL A 122 0.72 -10.09 7.03
CA VAL A 122 0.77 -8.81 7.73
C VAL A 122 2.18 -8.58 8.27
N HIS A 123 2.76 -7.41 7.99
CA HIS A 123 4.02 -6.98 8.60
C HIS A 123 3.73 -5.97 9.72
N LEU A 124 4.41 -6.09 10.84
CA LEU A 124 4.28 -5.20 11.99
C LEU A 124 5.43 -4.19 12.02
N SER A 125 5.18 -2.96 12.50
CA SER A 125 6.18 -1.87 12.55
C SER A 125 7.38 -2.13 13.47
N ASN A 126 7.45 -3.30 14.10
CA ASN A 126 8.57 -3.80 14.90
C ASN A 126 9.42 -4.87 14.18
N GLY A 127 9.18 -5.10 12.88
CA GLY A 127 9.89 -6.10 12.07
C GLY A 127 9.42 -7.54 12.25
N ILE A 128 8.21 -7.77 12.79
CA ILE A 128 7.60 -9.10 12.89
C ILE A 128 6.61 -9.30 11.74
N GLU A 129 6.77 -10.40 11.02
CA GLU A 129 5.87 -10.82 9.93
C GLU A 129 4.90 -11.89 10.43
N LEU A 130 3.67 -11.89 9.91
CA LEU A 130 2.59 -12.80 10.28
C LEU A 130 2.01 -13.46 9.03
N GLY A 131 2.26 -14.76 8.89
CA GLY A 131 1.77 -15.56 7.77
C GLY A 131 2.94 -16.05 6.90
N PRO A 132 2.75 -16.15 5.57
CA PRO A 132 1.46 -16.03 4.88
C PRO A 132 0.43 -17.08 5.35
N THR A 133 -0.87 -16.77 5.28
CA THR A 133 -1.93 -17.77 5.54
C THR A 133 -1.80 -18.97 4.59
N THR A 134 -2.24 -20.17 4.99
CA THR A 134 -2.30 -21.34 4.10
C THR A 134 -3.02 -21.00 2.78
N PRO A 135 -2.37 -21.14 1.61
CA PRO A 135 -2.96 -20.79 0.31
C PRO A 135 -4.25 -21.56 0.04
N ALA A 136 -5.23 -20.89 -0.56
CA ALA A 136 -6.43 -21.52 -1.12
C ALA A 136 -6.86 -20.80 -2.39
N ASP A 137 -7.49 -21.53 -3.31
CA ASP A 137 -8.12 -20.93 -4.47
C ASP A 137 -9.45 -20.27 -4.05
N LEU A 138 -9.84 -19.17 -4.70
CA LEU A 138 -11.11 -18.49 -4.48
C LEU A 138 -11.84 -18.35 -5.83
N GLY A 139 -13.04 -18.91 -5.93
CA GLY A 139 -13.93 -18.71 -7.08
C GLY A 139 -14.48 -17.27 -7.16
N PRO A 140 -15.10 -16.87 -8.29
CA PRO A 140 -15.65 -15.53 -8.47
C PRO A 140 -16.62 -15.12 -7.36
N GLY A 141 -16.35 -14.01 -6.67
CA GLY A 141 -17.16 -13.52 -5.53
C GLY A 141 -17.01 -14.33 -4.24
N GLU A 142 -16.18 -15.37 -4.22
CA GLU A 142 -15.93 -16.16 -3.01
C GLU A 142 -15.18 -15.35 -1.96
N LYS A 143 -15.56 -15.53 -0.69
CA LYS A 143 -14.94 -14.88 0.46
C LYS A 143 -14.40 -15.93 1.43
N ARG A 144 -13.24 -15.64 2.02
CA ARG A 144 -12.63 -16.44 3.08
C ARG A 144 -12.26 -15.56 4.27
N ASP A 145 -12.59 -16.04 5.46
CA ASP A 145 -12.18 -15.40 6.71
C ASP A 145 -10.66 -15.47 6.88
N VAL A 146 -10.08 -14.33 7.27
CA VAL A 146 -8.65 -14.18 7.55
C VAL A 146 -8.49 -13.96 9.05
N LYS A 147 -7.63 -14.77 9.68
CA LYS A 147 -7.20 -14.56 11.06
C LYS A 147 -5.71 -14.83 11.21
N LEU A 148 -4.97 -13.80 11.63
CA LEU A 148 -3.54 -13.88 11.94
C LEU A 148 -3.32 -13.42 13.38
N THR A 149 -3.00 -14.35 14.28
CA THR A 149 -2.72 -14.07 15.70
C THR A 149 -1.26 -13.68 15.87
N THR A 150 -0.98 -12.60 16.59
CA THR A 150 0.38 -12.25 17.01
C THR A 150 0.59 -12.55 18.50
N THR A 151 1.84 -12.79 18.90
CA THR A 151 2.26 -12.85 20.30
C THR A 151 2.90 -11.53 20.76
N SER A 152 3.29 -10.66 19.82
CA SER A 152 3.81 -9.33 20.12
C SER A 152 2.67 -8.39 20.55
N LYS A 153 3.04 -7.38 21.35
CA LYS A 153 2.17 -6.29 21.80
C LYS A 153 2.80 -4.91 21.62
N ASN A 154 4.01 -4.86 21.05
CA ASN A 154 4.84 -3.66 20.96
C ASN A 154 4.98 -3.28 19.48
N PHE A 155 3.92 -2.75 18.88
CA PHE A 155 3.92 -2.19 17.52
C PHE A 155 2.84 -1.11 17.44
N ASP A 156 3.12 -0.05 16.68
CA ASP A 156 2.26 1.12 16.56
C ASP A 156 1.59 1.20 15.18
N GLY A 157 2.12 0.46 14.20
CA GLY A 157 1.56 0.33 12.86
C GLY A 157 1.82 -1.04 12.23
N TRP A 158 1.24 -1.24 11.05
CA TRP A 158 1.26 -2.50 10.32
C TRP A 158 0.93 -2.29 8.83
N SER A 159 1.40 -3.17 7.95
CA SER A 159 0.98 -3.27 6.54
C SER A 159 0.37 -4.65 6.27
N ALA A 160 -0.33 -4.82 5.15
CA ALA A 160 -0.94 -6.10 4.78
C ALA A 160 -0.91 -6.37 3.28
N HIS A 161 -0.72 -7.65 2.96
CA HIS A 161 -0.35 -8.14 1.64
C HIS A 161 -1.26 -9.31 1.24
N PRO A 162 -2.29 -9.08 0.41
CA PRO A 162 -2.97 -10.16 -0.29
C PRO A 162 -2.14 -10.58 -1.51
N GLU A 163 -1.59 -11.79 -1.47
CA GLU A 163 -0.89 -12.42 -2.59
C GLU A 163 -1.84 -13.33 -3.39
N VAL A 164 -1.58 -13.44 -4.70
CA VAL A 164 -2.30 -14.35 -5.61
C VAL A 164 -1.28 -15.06 -6.50
N GLY A 165 -1.47 -16.36 -6.74
CA GLY A 165 -0.57 -17.18 -7.56
C GLY A 165 0.65 -17.72 -6.79
N ILE A 166 1.71 -18.05 -7.52
CA ILE A 166 3.03 -18.39 -6.96
C ILE A 166 3.79 -17.08 -6.70
N SER A 167 4.15 -16.77 -5.45
CA SER A 167 5.15 -15.74 -5.18
C SER A 167 6.54 -16.38 -5.20
N GLU A 168 7.51 -15.70 -5.84
CA GLU A 168 8.84 -16.24 -6.15
C GLU A 168 9.80 -16.30 -4.94
N HIS A 169 9.26 -16.25 -3.72
CA HIS A 169 10.01 -16.25 -2.46
C HIS A 169 10.04 -17.64 -1.79
N GLY A 170 9.42 -18.65 -2.41
CA GLY A 170 9.64 -20.05 -2.09
C GLY A 170 10.86 -20.57 -2.85
N SER A 171 12.02 -20.63 -2.20
CA SER A 171 13.16 -21.38 -2.74
C SER A 171 12.82 -22.87 -2.75
N ASP A 172 12.40 -23.39 -3.90
CA ASP A 172 12.37 -24.82 -4.16
C ASP A 172 13.81 -25.36 -4.04
N GLU A 173 14.14 -25.98 -2.90
CA GLU A 173 15.33 -26.83 -2.80
C GLU A 173 15.12 -28.04 -3.71
N GLU A 174 15.58 -27.88 -4.95
CA GLU A 174 15.74 -28.91 -5.95
C GLU A 174 16.53 -30.09 -5.34
N ARG A 175 15.81 -31.10 -4.86
CA ARG A 175 16.39 -32.40 -4.52
C ARG A 175 16.76 -33.11 -5.81
N GLY A 176 17.89 -32.70 -6.39
CA GLY A 176 18.56 -33.44 -7.43
C GLY A 176 18.80 -34.87 -6.97
N GLU A 177 18.14 -35.82 -7.62
CA GLU A 177 18.47 -37.23 -7.53
C GLU A 177 19.84 -37.42 -8.18
N HIS A 178 20.83 -37.80 -7.37
CA HIS A 178 22.18 -38.15 -7.83
C HIS A 178 22.26 -39.68 -7.91
N ASP A 179 22.78 -40.19 -9.04
CA ASP A 179 22.80 -41.61 -9.44
C ASP A 179 23.27 -42.62 -8.36
#